data_AF-A0A3M1JQ68-F1
#
_entry.id   AF-A0A3M1JQ68-F1
#
_cell.length_a   1.000
_cell.length_b   1.000
_cell.length_c   1.000
_cell.angle_alpha   90.00
_cell.angle_beta   90.00
_cell.angle_gamma   90.00
#
_symmetry.space_group_name_H-M   'P 1'
#
loop_
_entity.id
_entity.type
_entity.pdbx_description
1 polymer ?
#
loop_
_entity_poly.entity_id
_entity_poly.type
_entity_poly.pdbx_seq_one_letter_code
_entity_poly.pdbx_strand_id
1 'polypeptide(L)'
;MRRIATTLSLFLALAFAFGVPARASTDHNVCSFYAKIGRVAAEFMLPKTFGEVMAGVAGKNPELMAGLTDVLLRTVNGAEVVSISSLAKSDVEVLGKAAGQTVFKLLFSGQATTAQEAESQMLDACKALGYQTIISNQKAADQLTNQNLGLP
;
A
#
# COMPACT_ATOMS: atom_id res chain seq x y z
N MET A 1 5.28 -48.13 -53.89
CA MET A 1 6.34 -48.78 -53.08
C MET A 1 6.88 -47.70 -52.13
N ARG A 2 6.47 -47.56 -50.87
CA ARG A 2 6.63 -48.37 -49.64
C ARG A 2 8.09 -48.46 -49.13
N ARG A 3 8.36 -47.80 -47.98
CA ARG A 3 9.26 -48.10 -46.82
C ARG A 3 9.40 -46.79 -46.00
N ILE A 4 8.70 -46.56 -44.88
CA ILE A 4 8.83 -47.11 -43.50
C ILE A 4 10.24 -46.91 -42.91
N ALA A 5 10.36 -46.10 -41.83
CA ALA A 5 10.84 -46.51 -40.50
C ALA A 5 11.52 -45.37 -39.68
N THR A 6 10.83 -44.96 -38.59
CA THR A 6 11.29 -44.80 -37.19
C THR A 6 12.63 -44.15 -36.80
N THR A 7 12.56 -43.17 -35.88
CA THR A 7 13.31 -43.04 -34.58
C THR A 7 12.93 -41.68 -33.96
N LEU A 8 12.03 -41.56 -32.98
CA LEU A 8 12.17 -41.80 -31.53
C LEU A 8 13.41 -41.15 -30.87
N SER A 9 13.20 -40.03 -30.18
CA SER A 9 13.97 -39.45 -29.06
C SER A 9 13.08 -38.32 -28.51
N LEU A 10 12.29 -38.41 -27.44
CA LEU A 10 12.46 -38.90 -26.07
C LEU A 10 13.59 -38.18 -25.29
N PHE A 11 13.14 -37.35 -24.34
CA PHE A 11 13.81 -36.74 -23.18
C PHE A 11 14.67 -35.47 -23.35
N LEU A 12 14.07 -34.33 -22.99
CA LEU A 12 14.58 -33.40 -21.97
C LEU A 12 13.41 -32.51 -21.52
N ALA A 13 12.65 -32.84 -20.47
CA ALA A 13 12.98 -32.54 -19.07
C ALA A 13 13.54 -31.13 -18.89
N LEU A 14 12.67 -30.16 -18.57
CA LEU A 14 12.69 -29.56 -17.24
C LEU A 14 11.40 -28.75 -17.07
N ALA A 15 10.63 -29.15 -16.07
CA ALA A 15 9.58 -28.33 -15.52
C ALA A 15 10.19 -26.97 -15.12
N PHE A 16 9.91 -25.93 -15.91
CA PHE A 16 9.83 -24.59 -15.37
C PHE A 16 8.62 -24.60 -14.44
N ALA A 17 8.85 -25.09 -13.22
CA ALA A 17 7.99 -24.79 -12.10
C ALA A 17 7.86 -23.27 -12.11
N PHE A 18 6.66 -22.81 -12.41
CA PHE A 18 6.23 -21.42 -12.32
C PHE A 18 6.28 -20.99 -10.86
N GLY A 19 7.50 -20.88 -10.31
CA GLY A 19 7.77 -20.11 -9.12
C GLY A 19 7.64 -18.66 -9.53
N VAL A 20 6.41 -18.15 -9.57
CA VAL A 20 6.20 -16.70 -9.46
C VAL A 20 7.04 -16.28 -8.25
N PRO A 21 7.99 -15.34 -8.40
CA PRO A 21 8.87 -14.99 -7.30
C PRO A 21 7.98 -14.53 -6.15
N ALA A 22 8.05 -15.19 -5.00
CA ALA A 22 7.25 -14.86 -3.81
C ALA A 22 7.29 -13.35 -3.50
N ARG A 23 8.39 -12.69 -3.87
CA ARG A 23 8.61 -11.25 -3.84
C ARG A 23 7.58 -10.42 -4.62
N ALA A 24 7.19 -10.82 -5.83
CA ALA A 24 6.22 -10.06 -6.63
C ALA A 24 4.81 -10.06 -6.01
N SER A 25 4.44 -11.16 -5.34
CA SER A 25 3.19 -11.26 -4.59
C SER A 25 3.23 -10.39 -3.32
N THR A 26 4.34 -10.41 -2.58
CA THR A 26 4.53 -9.56 -1.40
C THR A 26 4.50 -8.07 -1.76
N ASP A 27 5.22 -7.65 -2.80
CA ASP A 27 5.28 -6.26 -3.23
C ASP A 27 3.89 -5.75 -3.65
N HIS A 28 3.13 -6.58 -4.39
CA HIS A 28 1.75 -6.27 -4.75
C HIS A 28 0.86 -6.08 -3.52
N ASN A 29 0.93 -7.00 -2.56
CA ASN A 29 0.10 -6.96 -1.36
C ASN A 29 0.43 -5.77 -0.46
N VAL A 30 1.71 -5.41 -0.32
CA VAL A 30 2.12 -4.21 0.45
C VAL A 30 1.62 -2.94 -0.25
N CYS A 31 1.71 -2.87 -1.58
CA CYS A 31 1.16 -1.74 -2.33
C CYS A 31 -0.38 -1.66 -2.28
N SER A 32 -1.07 -2.81 -2.33
CA SER A 32 -2.52 -2.89 -2.14
C SER A 32 -2.91 -2.38 -0.75
N PHE A 33 -2.21 -2.83 0.29
CA PHE A 33 -2.42 -2.34 1.65
C PHE A 33 -2.21 -0.82 1.78
N TYR A 34 -1.11 -0.30 1.23
CA TYR A 34 -0.83 1.14 1.20
C TYR A 34 -1.97 1.95 0.55
N ALA A 35 -2.46 1.49 -0.60
CA ALA A 35 -3.57 2.12 -1.31
C ALA A 35 -4.88 2.06 -0.51
N LYS A 36 -5.17 0.93 0.14
CA LYS A 36 -6.35 0.73 0.97
C LYS A 36 -6.36 1.60 2.22
N ILE A 37 -5.21 1.87 2.83
CA ILE A 37 -5.12 2.90 3.89
C ILE A 37 -5.57 4.25 3.33
N GLY A 38 -5.10 4.60 2.13
CA GLY A 38 -5.54 5.79 1.40
C GLY A 38 -7.05 5.84 1.22
N ARG A 39 -7.65 4.76 0.72
CA ARG A 39 -9.11 4.64 0.60
C ARG A 39 -9.82 4.87 1.92
N VAL A 40 -9.42 4.17 2.98
CA VAL A 40 -10.05 4.24 4.31
C VAL A 40 -10.00 5.68 4.84
N ALA A 41 -8.84 6.33 4.67
CA ALA A 41 -8.67 7.73 5.05
C ALA A 41 -9.51 8.68 4.18
N ALA A 42 -9.66 8.41 2.88
CA ALA A 42 -10.53 9.20 2.00
C ALA A 42 -12.02 9.02 2.32
N GLU A 43 -12.47 7.78 2.56
CA GLU A 43 -13.84 7.49 3.03
C GLU A 43 -14.13 8.20 4.34
N PHE A 44 -13.13 8.35 5.21
CA PHE A 44 -13.24 9.11 6.44
C PHE A 44 -13.31 10.63 6.20
N MET A 45 -12.45 11.18 5.32
CA MET A 45 -12.31 12.63 5.13
C MET A 45 -13.40 13.24 4.24
N LEU A 46 -13.75 12.61 3.12
CA LEU A 46 -14.68 13.15 2.12
C LEU A 46 -16.06 13.56 2.66
N PRO A 47 -16.72 12.79 3.56
CA PRO A 47 -18.01 13.19 4.10
C PRO A 47 -17.91 14.19 5.26
N LYS A 48 -16.70 14.60 5.66
CA LYS A 48 -16.45 15.45 6.83
C LYS A 48 -15.96 16.83 6.42
N THR A 49 -16.27 17.82 7.24
CA THR A 49 -15.65 19.14 7.16
C THR A 49 -14.19 19.06 7.61
N PHE A 50 -13.38 20.02 7.15
CA PHE A 50 -11.98 20.13 7.60
C PHE A 50 -11.86 20.21 9.13
N GLY A 51 -12.76 20.94 9.80
CA GLY A 51 -12.78 21.05 11.26
C GLY A 51 -13.01 19.71 11.96
N GLU A 52 -13.89 18.86 11.42
CA GLU A 52 -14.15 17.51 11.95
C GLU A 52 -12.97 16.56 11.73
N VAL A 53 -12.30 16.64 10.57
CA VAL A 53 -11.08 15.88 10.30
C VAL A 53 -9.99 16.26 11.30
N MET A 54 -9.78 17.55 11.54
CA MET A 54 -8.78 18.03 12.50
C MET A 54 -9.12 17.63 13.94
N ALA A 55 -10.40 17.64 14.33
CA ALA A 55 -10.83 17.16 15.64
C ALA A 55 -10.56 15.66 15.83
N GLY A 56 -10.76 14.85 14.79
CA GLY A 56 -10.41 13.42 14.78
C GLY A 56 -8.90 13.19 14.92
N VAL A 57 -8.09 13.87 14.10
CA VAL A 57 -6.62 13.74 14.12
C VAL A 57 -6.02 14.22 15.45
N ALA A 58 -6.60 15.23 16.08
CA ALA A 58 -6.17 15.73 17.38
C ALA A 58 -6.53 14.81 18.57
N GLY A 59 -7.10 13.63 18.31
CA GLY A 59 -7.51 12.68 19.36
C GLY A 59 -8.66 13.16 20.23
N LYS A 60 -9.39 14.21 19.80
CA LYS A 60 -10.49 14.80 20.57
C LYS A 60 -11.81 14.02 20.41
N ASN A 61 -11.82 12.98 19.58
CA ASN A 61 -12.98 12.14 19.36
C ASN A 61 -12.58 10.66 19.16
N PRO A 62 -12.59 9.84 20.22
CA PRO A 62 -12.19 8.43 20.14
C PRO A 62 -13.14 7.56 19.31
N GLU A 63 -14.42 7.93 19.18
CA GLU A 63 -15.39 7.21 18.34
C GLU A 63 -15.02 7.30 16.85
N LEU A 64 -14.45 8.43 16.41
CA LEU A 64 -13.94 8.59 15.05
C LEU A 64 -12.77 7.64 14.74
N MET A 65 -11.91 7.37 15.72
CA MET A 65 -10.77 6.44 15.56
C MET A 65 -11.21 4.98 15.56
N ALA A 66 -12.25 4.63 16.34
CA ALA A 66 -12.86 3.30 16.30
C ALA A 66 -13.48 3.02 14.92
N GLY A 67 -14.21 3.99 14.35
CA GLY A 67 -14.77 3.88 13.00
C GLY A 67 -13.71 3.70 11.92
N LEU A 68 -12.60 4.44 12.01
CA LEU A 68 -11.46 4.30 11.08
C LEU A 68 -10.84 2.88 11.16
N THR A 69 -10.68 2.36 12.38
CA THR A 69 -10.12 1.01 12.62
C THR A 69 -11.02 -0.07 12.04
N ASP A 70 -12.33 0.04 12.23
CA ASP A 70 -13.31 -0.91 11.72
C ASP A 70 -13.37 -0.90 10.18
N VAL A 71 -13.38 0.27 9.55
CA VAL A 71 -13.31 0.38 8.08
C VAL A 71 -12.00 -0.23 7.54
N LEU A 72 -10.88 -0.02 8.22
CA LEU A 72 -9.61 -0.64 7.84
C LEU A 72 -9.68 -2.18 7.91
N LEU A 73 -10.23 -2.73 8.99
CA LEU A 73 -10.36 -4.19 9.18
C LEU A 73 -11.28 -4.84 8.13
N ARG A 74 -12.30 -4.13 7.66
CA ARG A 74 -13.17 -4.61 6.57
C ARG A 74 -12.54 -4.50 5.18
N THR A 75 -11.60 -3.58 5.00
CA THR A 75 -11.01 -3.25 3.69
C THR A 75 -9.77 -4.10 3.39
N VAL A 76 -8.98 -4.42 4.42
CA VAL A 76 -7.74 -5.19 4.28
C VAL A 76 -8.03 -6.70 4.37
N ASN A 77 -7.41 -7.49 3.49
CA ASN A 77 -7.54 -8.95 3.49
C ASN A 77 -6.37 -9.64 4.22
N GLY A 78 -6.52 -10.94 4.52
CA GLY A 78 -5.50 -11.69 5.26
C GLY A 78 -4.13 -11.77 4.56
N ALA A 79 -4.09 -11.77 3.22
CA ALA A 79 -2.84 -11.83 2.45
C ALA A 79 -2.04 -10.52 2.60
N GLU A 80 -2.74 -9.39 2.63
CA GLU A 80 -2.18 -8.06 2.88
C GLU A 80 -1.65 -7.95 4.32
N VAL A 81 -2.42 -8.41 5.31
CA VAL A 81 -1.98 -8.45 6.73
C VAL A 81 -0.69 -9.26 6.88
N VAL A 82 -0.64 -10.47 6.30
CA VAL A 82 0.56 -11.32 6.36
C VAL A 82 1.74 -10.64 5.67
N SER A 83 1.53 -10.03 4.50
CA SER A 83 2.59 -9.35 3.77
C SER A 83 3.16 -8.17 4.55
N ILE A 84 2.30 -7.39 5.22
CA ILE A 84 2.72 -6.27 6.07
C ILE A 84 3.38 -6.74 7.37
N SER A 85 2.97 -7.88 7.93
CA SER A 85 3.59 -8.45 9.14
C SER A 85 5.06 -8.87 8.93
N SER A 86 5.47 -9.04 7.67
CA SER A 86 6.86 -9.32 7.30
C SER A 86 7.76 -8.08 7.31
N LEU A 87 7.18 -6.87 7.35
CA LEU A 87 7.91 -5.61 7.46
C LEU A 87 8.26 -5.32 8.93
N ALA A 88 9.31 -4.53 9.14
CA ALA A 88 9.60 -4.01 10.48
C ALA A 88 8.46 -3.11 10.96
N LYS A 89 8.13 -3.13 12.26
CA LYS A 89 7.06 -2.30 12.82
C LYS A 89 7.20 -0.82 12.46
N SER A 90 8.42 -0.29 12.51
CA SER A 90 8.74 1.09 12.12
C SER A 90 8.47 1.37 10.64
N ASP A 91 8.67 0.38 9.76
CA ASP A 91 8.36 0.50 8.33
C ASP A 91 6.86 0.54 8.08
N VAL A 92 6.07 -0.24 8.83
CA VAL A 92 4.60 -0.21 8.75
C VAL A 92 4.06 1.14 9.20
N GLU A 93 4.59 1.70 10.29
CA GLU A 93 4.21 3.03 10.79
C GLU A 93 4.54 4.13 9.77
N VAL A 94 5.76 4.10 9.21
CA VAL A 94 6.19 5.03 8.16
C VAL A 94 5.31 4.90 6.92
N LEU A 95 5.00 3.67 6.49
CA LEU A 95 4.14 3.41 5.34
C LEU A 95 2.72 3.96 5.57
N GLY A 96 2.16 3.78 6.77
CA GLY A 96 0.86 4.35 7.16
C GLY A 96 0.87 5.87 7.15
N LYS A 97 1.92 6.50 7.68
CA LYS A 97 2.11 7.95 7.64
C LYS A 97 2.19 8.47 6.20
N ALA A 98 3.00 7.83 5.35
CA ALA A 98 3.14 8.18 3.94
C ALA A 98 1.79 8.05 3.21
N ALA A 99 1.01 7.00 3.50
CA ALA A 99 -0.32 6.82 2.94
C ALA A 99 -1.25 7.97 3.32
N GLY A 100 -1.30 8.32 4.61
CA GLY A 100 -2.11 9.43 5.14
C GLY A 100 -1.74 10.79 4.54
N GLN A 101 -0.44 11.08 4.37
CA GLN A 101 0.01 12.32 3.73
C GLN A 101 -0.34 12.36 2.24
N THR A 102 -0.21 11.21 1.56
CA THR A 102 -0.47 11.10 0.12
C THR A 102 -1.95 11.28 -0.19
N VAL A 103 -2.83 10.54 0.49
CA VAL A 103 -4.28 10.68 0.30
C VAL A 103 -4.74 12.10 0.63
N PHE A 104 -4.25 12.70 1.72
CA PHE A 104 -4.57 14.08 2.06
C PHE A 104 -4.20 15.03 0.92
N LYS A 105 -2.98 14.91 0.37
CA LYS A 105 -2.56 15.71 -0.79
C LYS A 105 -3.45 15.49 -2.02
N LEU A 106 -3.81 14.24 -2.33
CA LEU A 106 -4.67 13.91 -3.48
C LEU A 106 -6.04 14.58 -3.36
N LEU A 107 -6.65 14.50 -2.17
CA LEU A 107 -7.96 15.12 -1.92
C LEU A 107 -7.88 16.65 -1.94
N PHE A 108 -6.88 17.24 -1.28
CA PHE A 108 -6.74 18.70 -1.21
C PHE A 108 -6.39 19.35 -2.54
N SER A 109 -5.64 18.66 -3.39
CA SER A 109 -5.32 19.13 -4.73
C SER A 109 -6.44 18.88 -5.75
N GLY A 110 -7.52 18.20 -5.34
CA GLY A 110 -8.60 17.78 -6.24
C GLY A 110 -8.18 16.70 -7.25
N GLN A 111 -7.01 16.07 -7.07
CA GLN A 111 -6.56 14.96 -7.91
C GLN A 111 -7.40 13.70 -7.70
N ALA A 112 -7.95 13.52 -6.50
CA ALA A 112 -8.97 12.52 -6.20
C ALA A 112 -10.19 13.19 -5.56
N THR A 113 -11.38 12.85 -6.05
CA THR A 113 -12.66 13.33 -5.55
C THR A 113 -13.47 12.22 -4.88
N THR A 114 -13.07 10.97 -5.08
CA THR A 114 -13.65 9.79 -4.45
C THR A 114 -12.58 8.94 -3.76
N ALA A 115 -13.01 8.07 -2.85
CA ALA A 115 -12.09 7.18 -2.15
C ALA A 115 -11.49 6.11 -3.08
N GLN A 116 -12.24 5.67 -4.08
CA GLN A 116 -11.79 4.73 -5.11
C GLN A 116 -10.74 5.36 -6.04
N GLU A 117 -10.92 6.64 -6.41
CA GLU A 117 -9.90 7.37 -7.18
C GLU A 117 -8.59 7.50 -6.38
N ALA A 118 -8.69 7.82 -5.08
CA ALA A 118 -7.53 7.87 -4.21
C ALA A 118 -6.83 6.50 -4.09
N GLU A 119 -7.61 5.42 -3.92
CA GLU A 119 -7.08 4.05 -3.91
C GLU A 119 -6.30 3.73 -5.19
N SER A 120 -6.92 3.96 -6.35
CA SER A 120 -6.31 3.64 -7.64
C SER A 120 -5.02 4.41 -7.86
N GLN A 121 -5.03 5.73 -7.60
CA GLN A 121 -3.84 6.57 -7.80
C GLN A 121 -2.69 6.17 -6.87
N MET A 122 -3.00 5.86 -5.61
CA MET A 122 -1.99 5.41 -4.65
C MET A 122 -1.45 4.03 -5.00
N LEU A 123 -2.30 3.13 -5.48
CA LEU A 123 -1.87 1.79 -5.92
C LEU A 123 -0.94 1.89 -7.13
N ASP A 124 -1.30 2.68 -8.12
CA ASP A 124 -0.51 2.88 -9.34
C ASP A 124 0.84 3.55 -9.03
N ALA A 125 0.83 4.57 -8.17
CA ALA A 125 2.05 5.22 -7.70
C ALA A 125 2.96 4.23 -6.95
N CYS A 126 2.41 3.39 -6.07
CA CYS A 126 3.19 2.38 -5.35
C CYS A 126 3.75 1.31 -6.28
N LYS A 127 2.97 0.82 -7.25
CA LYS A 127 3.45 -0.13 -8.24
C LYS A 127 4.58 0.44 -9.11
N ALA A 128 4.51 1.73 -9.43
CA ALA A 128 5.53 2.41 -10.23
C ALA A 128 6.83 2.66 -9.45
N LEU A 129 6.73 3.07 -8.19
CA LEU A 129 7.88 3.48 -7.37
C LEU A 129 8.48 2.34 -6.52
N GLY A 130 7.66 1.36 -6.16
CA GLY A 130 7.96 0.36 -5.12
C GLY A 130 7.73 0.90 -3.71
N TYR A 131 7.18 0.06 -2.81
CA TYR A 131 6.88 0.48 -1.43
C TYR A 131 8.15 0.79 -0.61
N GLN A 132 9.28 0.17 -0.93
CA GLN A 132 10.55 0.44 -0.24
C GLN A 132 11.01 1.88 -0.49
N THR A 133 10.81 2.38 -1.72
CA THR A 133 11.08 3.77 -2.09
C THR A 133 10.19 4.73 -1.33
N ILE A 134 8.89 4.40 -1.19
CA ILE A 134 7.95 5.21 -0.40
C ILE A 134 8.43 5.32 1.05
N ILE A 135 8.78 4.19 1.68
CA ILE A 135 9.30 4.15 3.06
C ILE A 135 10.60 4.95 3.19
N SER A 136 11.55 4.74 2.28
CA SER A 136 12.84 5.44 2.31
C SER A 136 12.68 6.95 2.18
N ASN A 137 11.83 7.41 1.24
CA ASN A 137 11.56 8.83 1.04
C ASN A 137 10.88 9.45 2.26
N GLN A 138 9.93 8.74 2.87
CA GLN A 138 9.27 9.23 4.09
C GLN A 138 10.23 9.31 5.28
N LYS A 139 11.10 8.32 5.46
CA LYS A 139 12.15 8.36 6.51
C LYS A 139 13.10 9.54 6.29
N ALA A 140 13.52 9.78 5.05
CA ALA A 140 14.37 10.92 4.72
C ALA A 140 13.65 12.25 4.99
N ALA A 141 12.37 12.37 4.65
CA ALA A 141 11.56 13.56 4.94
C ALA A 141 11.42 13.80 6.46
N ASP A 142 11.25 12.75 7.24
CA ASP A 142 11.16 12.84 8.71
C ASP A 142 12.49 13.27 9.33
N GLN A 143 13.61 12.72 8.85
CA GLN A 143 14.95 13.14 9.28
C GLN A 143 15.21 14.62 8.98
N LEU A 144 14.88 15.07 7.77
CA LEU A 144 15.01 16.48 7.39
C LEU A 144 14.12 17.38 8.26
N THR A 145 12.90 16.94 8.57
CA THR A 145 11.98 17.69 9.44
C THR A 145 12.56 17.83 10.85
N ASN A 146 13.09 16.75 11.43
CA ASN A 146 13.68 16.77 12.77
C ASN A 146 14.93 17.66 12.82
N GLN A 147 15.80 17.59 11.80
CA GLN A 147 16.98 18.44 11.67
C GLN A 147 16.62 19.93 11.60
N ASN A 148 15.57 20.28 10.85
CA ASN A 148 15.14 21.66 10.67
C ASN A 148 14.36 22.24 11.87
N LEU A 149 13.71 21.38 12.66
CA LEU A 149 12.97 21.79 13.86
C LEU A 149 13.82 21.74 15.14
N GLY A 150 15.08 21.28 15.06
CA GLY A 150 15.95 21.14 16.23
C GLY A 150 15.44 20.14 17.27
N LEU A 151 14.60 19.19 16.84
CA LEU A 151 14.11 18.11 17.69
C LEU A 151 15.14 16.96 17.64
N PRO A 152 15.54 16.38 18.79
CA PRO A 152 16.52 15.29 18.85
C PRO A 152 16.05 14.03 18.08
#